data_AF-A0A5C6A6V2-F1
#
_entry.id   AF-A0A5C6A6V2-F1
#
_cell.length_a   1.000
_cell.length_b   1.000
_cell.length_c   1.000
_cell.angle_alpha   90.00
_cell.angle_beta   90.00
_cell.angle_gamma   90.00
#
_symmetry.space_group_name_H-M   'P 1'
#
loop_
_entity.id
_entity.type
_entity.pdbx_description
1 polymer ?
#
loop_
_entity_poly.entity_id
_entity_poly.type
_entity_poly.pdbx_seq_one_letter_code
_entity_poly.pdbx_strand_id
1 'polypeptide(L)'
;MDDSELDEEQTPDDLFRTAVVVEAGLGLMALLLGYYLGPSARDLVPMTEHLPAIIGGIGLGIVATIPLLLLMSLLRRIKHPAIEKLDELSDHPMIGLMLKMGPWELLAISLCAGVGEELLFRGWMMPFLADVFNGYYFDEVPRLSLLATDPTVERPWWGWGGLMSEVASGSQDRVTTFDQWASWWSIRVGWPITIAWIMSSVLFGFVHPITKLYILITGLMGLYFGALLILTGNLLIPIIAHSLYDAVQLWSAAAEDRKTQIVGE
;
A
#
# COMPACT_ATOMS: atom_id res chain seq x y z
N MET A 1 -28.45 -38.29 4.35
CA MET A 1 -27.45 -37.26 4.04
C MET A 1 -27.86 -36.07 4.87
N ASP A 2 -26.93 -35.61 5.68
CA ASP A 2 -27.13 -34.71 6.81
C ASP A 2 -27.20 -33.28 6.28
N ASP A 3 -28.41 -32.72 6.18
CA ASP A 3 -28.65 -31.31 5.78
C ASP A 3 -28.41 -30.35 6.96
N SER A 4 -27.33 -30.56 7.73
CA SER A 4 -27.00 -29.74 8.90
C SER A 4 -25.58 -29.17 8.85
N GLU A 5 -25.05 -28.85 7.67
CA GLU A 5 -24.11 -27.74 7.57
C GLU A 5 -24.94 -26.46 7.72
N LEU A 6 -25.25 -26.15 8.98
CA LEU A 6 -25.74 -24.85 9.39
C LEU A 6 -24.82 -23.81 8.78
N ASP A 7 -25.37 -22.88 7.99
CA ASP A 7 -24.72 -21.62 7.69
C ASP A 7 -24.37 -20.98 9.04
N GLU A 8 -23.17 -21.22 9.56
CA GLU A 8 -22.67 -20.58 10.75
C GLU A 8 -22.62 -19.08 10.46
N GLU A 9 -23.58 -18.36 11.02
CA GLU A 9 -23.67 -16.91 10.91
C GLU A 9 -22.34 -16.33 11.40
N GLN A 10 -21.54 -15.79 10.48
CA GLN A 10 -20.18 -15.33 10.78
C GLN A 10 -20.21 -14.31 11.93
N THR A 11 -19.46 -14.58 12.99
CA THR A 11 -19.32 -13.64 14.11
C THR A 11 -18.24 -12.60 13.82
N PRO A 12 -18.25 -11.43 14.50
CA PRO A 12 -17.14 -10.49 14.42
C PRO A 12 -15.78 -11.14 14.78
N ASP A 13 -15.74 -12.02 15.78
CA ASP A 13 -14.52 -12.72 16.17
C ASP A 13 -13.97 -13.64 15.05
N ASP A 14 -14.86 -14.34 14.34
CA ASP A 14 -14.48 -15.22 13.23
C ASP A 14 -13.96 -14.40 12.05
N LEU A 15 -14.61 -13.26 11.76
CA LEU A 15 -14.16 -12.34 10.73
C LEU A 15 -12.80 -11.73 11.09
N PHE A 16 -12.60 -11.29 12.33
CA PHE A 16 -11.34 -10.75 12.82
C PHE A 16 -10.19 -11.75 12.64
N ARG A 17 -10.38 -13.00 13.08
CA ARG A 17 -9.39 -14.07 12.94
C ARG A 17 -9.08 -14.36 11.48
N THR A 18 -10.11 -14.45 10.65
CA THR A 18 -9.97 -14.73 9.22
C THR A 18 -9.18 -13.62 8.54
N ALA A 19 -9.54 -12.35 8.79
CA ALA A 19 -8.83 -11.20 8.24
C ALA A 19 -7.36 -11.23 8.65
N VAL A 20 -7.05 -11.32 9.95
CA VAL A 20 -5.66 -11.35 10.43
C VAL A 20 -4.85 -12.49 9.80
N VAL A 21 -5.42 -13.70 9.70
CA VAL A 21 -4.72 -14.85 9.11
C VAL A 21 -4.47 -14.67 7.62
N VAL A 22 -5.46 -14.18 6.87
CA VAL A 22 -5.33 -13.92 5.43
C VAL A 22 -4.27 -12.85 5.19
N GLU A 23 -4.37 -11.72 5.88
CA GLU A 23 -3.44 -10.59 5.71
C GLU A 23 -2.00 -10.95 6.11
N ALA A 24 -1.83 -11.63 7.26
CA ALA A 24 -0.52 -12.14 7.66
C ALA A 24 0.01 -13.19 6.66
N GLY A 25 -0.89 -14.00 6.10
CA GLY A 25 -0.60 -14.96 5.05
C GLY A 25 -0.07 -14.31 3.78
N LEU A 26 -0.62 -13.16 3.35
CA LEU A 26 -0.10 -12.38 2.22
C LEU A 26 1.31 -11.85 2.48
N GLY A 27 1.57 -11.36 3.69
CA GLY A 27 2.90 -10.93 4.10
C GLY A 27 3.92 -12.08 4.10
N LEU A 28 3.54 -13.24 4.65
CA LEU A 28 4.39 -14.44 4.61
C LEU A 28 4.64 -14.92 3.18
N MET A 29 3.60 -14.91 2.33
CA MET A 29 3.71 -15.24 0.91
C MET A 29 4.75 -14.35 0.22
N ALA A 30 4.72 -13.04 0.47
CA ALA A 30 5.69 -12.10 -0.06
C ALA A 30 7.14 -12.45 0.32
N LEU A 31 7.37 -12.83 1.58
CA LEU A 31 8.69 -13.24 2.07
C LEU A 31 9.16 -14.55 1.42
N LEU A 32 8.27 -15.53 1.29
CA LEU A 32 8.58 -16.81 0.62
C LEU A 32 8.91 -16.60 -0.86
N LEU A 33 8.11 -15.81 -1.56
CA LEU A 33 8.34 -15.48 -2.96
C LEU A 33 9.66 -14.70 -3.14
N GLY A 34 9.94 -13.75 -2.24
CA GLY A 34 11.22 -13.04 -2.21
C GLY A 34 12.43 -13.95 -1.94
N TYR A 35 12.25 -15.02 -1.16
CA TYR A 35 13.30 -16.02 -0.92
C TYR A 35 13.58 -16.91 -2.13
N TYR A 36 12.53 -17.39 -2.82
CA TYR A 36 12.69 -18.34 -3.94
C TYR A 36 12.94 -17.68 -5.29
N LEU A 37 12.31 -16.53 -5.54
CA LEU A 37 12.35 -15.84 -6.83
C LEU A 37 13.14 -14.53 -6.73
N GLY A 38 13.10 -13.88 -5.56
CA GLY A 38 13.53 -12.50 -5.40
C GLY A 38 12.65 -11.53 -6.21
N PRO A 39 12.90 -10.21 -6.15
CA PRO A 39 13.63 -9.49 -5.10
C PRO A 39 13.04 -9.67 -3.70
N SER A 40 13.80 -9.34 -2.65
CA SER A 40 13.36 -9.51 -1.27
C SER A 40 12.70 -8.24 -0.74
N ALA A 41 11.43 -8.35 -0.30
CA ALA A 41 10.71 -7.25 0.34
C ALA A 41 11.42 -6.73 1.60
N ARG A 42 12.18 -7.60 2.29
CA ARG A 42 12.93 -7.26 3.50
C ARG A 42 14.00 -6.20 3.26
N ASP A 43 14.54 -6.14 2.05
CA ASP A 43 15.63 -5.22 1.71
C ASP A 43 15.11 -3.77 1.79
N LEU A 44 13.86 -3.55 1.41
CA LEU A 44 13.19 -2.25 1.39
C LEU A 44 12.71 -1.78 2.78
N VAL A 45 12.86 -2.62 3.82
CA VAL A 45 12.52 -2.27 5.21
C VAL A 45 13.79 -1.87 5.97
N PRO A 46 13.84 -0.66 6.56
CA PRO A 46 14.97 -0.22 7.37
C PRO A 46 15.41 -1.21 8.44
N MET A 47 16.72 -1.48 8.51
CA MET A 47 17.31 -2.28 9.58
C MET A 47 17.23 -1.50 10.92
N THR A 48 17.17 -2.23 12.03
CA THR A 48 17.02 -1.65 13.38
C THR A 48 18.19 -0.75 13.79
N GLU A 49 19.35 -0.92 13.17
CA GLU A 49 20.53 -0.07 13.35
C GLU A 49 20.37 1.33 12.72
N HIS A 50 19.46 1.50 11.77
CA HIS A 50 19.19 2.77 11.10
C HIS A 50 17.93 3.45 11.66
N LEU A 51 17.96 3.72 12.96
CA LEU A 51 16.85 4.33 13.69
C LEU A 51 16.29 5.64 13.06
N PRO A 52 17.11 6.55 12.49
CA PRO A 52 16.59 7.74 11.81
C PRO A 52 15.69 7.42 10.61
N ALA A 53 16.00 6.39 9.83
CA ALA A 53 15.19 5.96 8.69
C ALA A 53 13.88 5.29 9.12
N ILE A 54 13.88 4.62 10.28
CA ILE A 54 12.66 4.06 10.89
C ILE A 54 11.75 5.19 11.38
N ILE A 55 12.28 6.11 12.20
CA ILE A 55 11.52 7.23 12.74
C ILE A 55 11.00 8.13 11.61
N GLY A 56 11.87 8.44 10.64
CA GLY A 56 11.50 9.17 9.44
C GLY A 56 10.43 8.44 8.62
N GLY A 57 10.55 7.13 8.46
CA GLY A 57 9.56 6.29 7.78
C GLY A 57 8.18 6.31 8.44
N ILE A 58 8.12 6.18 9.76
CA ILE A 58 6.87 6.28 10.53
C ILE A 58 6.27 7.67 10.39
N GLY A 59 7.06 8.72 10.62
CA GLY A 59 6.60 10.10 10.54
C GLY A 59 6.09 10.48 9.15
N LEU A 60 6.84 10.12 8.11
CA LEU A 60 6.44 10.36 6.72
C LEU A 60 5.23 9.51 6.32
N GLY A 61 5.10 8.27 6.81
CA GLY A 61 3.91 7.44 6.61
C GLY A 61 2.64 8.04 7.21
N ILE A 62 2.73 8.59 8.42
CA ILE A 62 1.63 9.34 9.05
C ILE A 62 1.23 10.54 8.18
N VAL A 63 2.20 11.34 7.74
CA VAL A 63 1.95 12.49 6.86
C VAL A 63 1.36 12.05 5.51
N ALA A 64 1.84 10.94 4.95
CA ALA A 64 1.35 10.36 3.71
C ALA A 64 -0.08 9.78 3.83
N THR A 65 -0.60 9.59 5.04
CA THR A 65 -2.01 9.24 5.24
C THR A 65 -2.93 10.43 4.93
N ILE A 66 -2.46 11.67 5.12
CA ILE A 66 -3.29 12.88 5.01
C ILE A 66 -3.84 13.07 3.58
N PRO A 67 -3.06 12.96 2.50
CA PRO A 67 -3.58 13.06 1.14
C PRO A 67 -4.67 12.03 0.82
N LEU A 68 -4.57 10.81 1.36
CA LEU A 68 -5.56 9.74 1.16
C LEU A 68 -6.87 10.07 1.87
N LEU A 69 -6.80 10.54 3.13
CA LEU A 69 -7.98 10.99 3.86
C LEU A 69 -8.64 12.21 3.19
N LEU A 70 -7.83 13.14 2.68
CA LEU A 70 -8.32 14.30 1.94
C LEU A 70 -9.00 13.89 0.63
N LEU A 71 -8.40 12.96 -0.12
CA LEU A 71 -8.97 12.40 -1.35
C LEU A 71 -10.34 11.79 -1.06
N MET A 72 -10.42 10.93 -0.04
CA MET A 72 -11.68 10.28 0.33
C MET A 72 -12.73 11.29 0.81
N SER A 73 -12.31 12.28 1.62
CA SER A 73 -13.19 13.36 2.08
C SER A 73 -13.71 14.20 0.91
N LEU A 74 -12.89 14.47 -0.10
CA LEU A 74 -13.29 15.21 -1.29
C LEU A 74 -14.25 14.38 -2.17
N LEU A 75 -13.95 13.09 -2.36
CA LEU A 75 -14.81 12.19 -3.14
C LEU A 75 -16.21 12.10 -2.52
N ARG A 76 -16.32 11.93 -1.20
CA ARG A 76 -17.61 11.89 -0.48
C ARG A 76 -18.42 13.18 -0.55
N ARG A 77 -17.83 14.31 -0.95
CA ARG A 77 -18.58 15.58 -1.18
C ARG A 77 -19.25 15.63 -2.56
N ILE A 78 -18.86 14.75 -3.47
CA ILE A 78 -19.38 14.75 -4.83
C ILE A 78 -20.67 13.94 -4.87
N LYS A 79 -21.78 14.60 -5.23
CA LYS A 79 -23.08 13.95 -5.41
C LYS A 79 -23.15 13.24 -6.77
N HIS A 80 -22.59 12.03 -6.83
CA HIS A 80 -22.60 11.22 -8.03
C HIS A 80 -23.03 9.78 -7.70
N PRO A 81 -23.90 9.13 -8.49
CA PRO A 81 -24.43 7.79 -8.19
C PRO A 81 -23.37 6.71 -7.98
N ALA A 82 -22.23 6.81 -8.67
CA ALA A 82 -21.13 5.86 -8.47
C ALA A 82 -20.43 6.02 -7.10
N ILE A 83 -20.46 7.22 -6.53
CA ILE A 83 -19.87 7.54 -5.22
C ILE A 83 -20.87 7.21 -4.12
N GLU A 84 -22.16 7.45 -4.32
CA GLU A 84 -23.21 7.02 -3.38
C GLU A 84 -23.17 5.49 -3.18
N LYS A 85 -22.90 4.73 -4.25
CA LYS A 85 -22.62 3.28 -4.15
C LYS A 85 -21.40 2.90 -3.30
N LEU A 86 -20.47 3.84 -3.05
CA LEU A 86 -19.36 3.61 -2.11
C LEU A 86 -19.83 3.74 -0.67
N ASP A 87 -20.84 4.57 -0.41
CA ASP A 87 -21.42 4.73 0.93
C ASP A 87 -22.34 3.53 1.24
N GLU A 88 -23.06 3.00 0.25
CA GLU A 88 -23.82 1.73 0.37
C GLU A 88 -22.93 0.51 0.70
N LEU A 89 -21.60 0.63 0.64
CA LEU A 89 -20.68 -0.44 1.02
C LEU A 89 -20.68 -0.70 2.51
N SER A 90 -20.97 0.30 3.35
CA SER A 90 -21.12 0.07 4.79
C SER A 90 -22.21 -0.94 5.12
N ASP A 91 -23.17 -1.10 4.21
CA ASP A 91 -24.31 -2.00 4.37
C ASP A 91 -23.97 -3.44 3.97
N HIS A 92 -22.76 -3.70 3.46
CA HIS A 92 -22.30 -5.04 3.16
C HIS A 92 -22.16 -5.85 4.46
N PRO A 93 -22.67 -7.11 4.53
CA PRO A 93 -22.68 -7.89 5.77
C PRO A 93 -21.32 -7.99 6.47
N MET A 94 -20.25 -8.19 5.71
CA MET A 94 -18.88 -8.22 6.26
C MET A 94 -18.46 -6.89 6.87
N ILE A 95 -18.77 -5.76 6.24
CA ILE A 95 -18.43 -4.45 6.79
C ILE A 95 -19.25 -4.21 8.05
N GLY A 96 -20.55 -4.52 8.04
CA GLY A 96 -21.41 -4.46 9.23
C GLY A 96 -20.88 -5.27 10.42
N LEU A 97 -20.26 -6.44 10.18
CA LEU A 97 -19.58 -7.21 11.22
C LEU A 97 -18.30 -6.52 11.72
N MET A 98 -17.51 -5.92 10.83
CA MET A 98 -16.33 -5.13 11.22
C MET A 98 -16.72 -3.92 12.07
N LEU A 99 -17.82 -3.23 11.76
CA LEU A 99 -18.26 -2.04 12.54
C LEU A 99 -18.62 -2.36 13.99
N LYS A 100 -18.97 -3.62 14.28
CA LYS A 100 -19.23 -4.13 15.64
C LYS A 100 -17.95 -4.41 16.45
N MET A 101 -16.80 -4.48 15.79
CA MET A 101 -15.52 -4.75 16.44
C MET A 101 -15.04 -3.58 17.31
N GLY A 102 -14.19 -3.89 18.28
CA GLY A 102 -13.52 -2.91 19.12
C GLY A 102 -12.45 -2.12 18.35
N PRO A 103 -12.08 -0.91 18.81
CA PRO A 103 -11.05 -0.09 18.16
C PRO A 103 -9.69 -0.80 18.01
N TRP A 104 -9.34 -1.69 18.93
CA TRP A 104 -8.09 -2.45 18.89
C TRP A 104 -8.10 -3.55 17.83
N GLU A 105 -9.24 -4.19 17.60
CA GLU A 105 -9.41 -5.21 16.56
C GLU A 105 -9.34 -4.56 15.19
N LEU A 106 -10.00 -3.41 15.01
CA LEU A 106 -9.90 -2.61 13.79
C LEU A 106 -8.47 -2.18 13.52
N LEU A 107 -7.76 -1.66 14.53
CA LEU A 107 -6.35 -1.28 14.39
C LEU A 107 -5.47 -2.49 14.01
N ALA A 108 -5.71 -3.64 14.62
CA ALA A 108 -4.93 -4.85 14.35
C ALA A 108 -5.18 -5.38 12.94
N ILE A 109 -6.43 -5.40 12.46
CA ILE A 109 -6.75 -5.76 11.06
C ILE A 109 -6.06 -4.79 10.10
N SER A 110 -6.21 -3.48 10.32
CA SER A 110 -5.61 -2.47 9.44
C SER A 110 -4.09 -2.55 9.40
N LEU A 111 -3.44 -2.83 10.54
CA LEU A 111 -2.00 -3.04 10.57
C LEU A 111 -1.60 -4.32 9.84
N CYS A 112 -2.36 -5.41 9.99
CA CYS A 112 -2.08 -6.66 9.27
C CYS A 112 -2.24 -6.46 7.76
N ALA A 113 -3.31 -5.81 7.32
CA ALA A 113 -3.55 -5.50 5.90
C ALA A 113 -2.43 -4.61 5.35
N GLY A 114 -2.15 -3.48 6.00
CA GLY A 114 -1.09 -2.57 5.57
C GLY A 114 0.30 -3.21 5.56
N VAL A 115 0.61 -4.15 6.45
CA VAL A 115 1.88 -4.90 6.41
C VAL A 115 1.84 -5.97 5.30
N GLY A 116 0.82 -6.81 5.28
CA GLY A 116 0.71 -7.96 4.39
C GLY A 116 0.64 -7.58 2.92
N GLU A 117 -0.26 -6.65 2.59
CA GLU A 117 -0.48 -6.20 1.23
C GLU A 117 0.71 -5.38 0.70
N GLU A 118 1.29 -4.48 1.50
CA GLU A 118 2.44 -3.71 1.04
C GLU A 118 3.69 -4.56 0.87
N LEU A 119 3.92 -5.56 1.74
CA LEU A 119 4.99 -6.55 1.53
C LEU A 119 4.81 -7.28 0.19
N LEU A 120 3.59 -7.72 -0.12
CA LEU A 120 3.30 -8.47 -1.33
C LEU A 120 3.36 -7.60 -2.59
N PHE A 121 2.61 -6.51 -2.64
CA PHE A 121 2.45 -5.72 -3.85
C PHE A 121 3.64 -4.79 -4.11
N ARG A 122 4.18 -4.15 -3.07
CA ARG A 122 5.20 -3.11 -3.20
C ARG A 122 6.58 -3.66 -2.87
N GLY A 123 6.65 -4.54 -1.87
CA GLY A 123 7.88 -5.20 -1.46
C GLY A 123 8.37 -6.28 -2.43
N TRP A 124 7.45 -7.07 -3.01
CA TRP A 124 7.80 -8.19 -3.89
C TRP A 124 7.32 -8.03 -5.33
N MET A 125 6.01 -7.95 -5.57
CA MET A 125 5.41 -7.98 -6.92
C MET A 125 5.94 -6.88 -7.83
N MET A 126 5.95 -5.64 -7.34
CA MET A 126 6.44 -4.51 -8.12
C MET A 126 7.94 -4.64 -8.48
N PRO A 127 8.87 -4.87 -7.53
CA PRO A 127 10.27 -5.16 -7.86
C PRO A 127 10.46 -6.38 -8.76
N PHE A 128 9.69 -7.45 -8.55
CA PHE A 128 9.73 -8.66 -9.37
C PHE A 128 9.34 -8.36 -10.83
N LEU A 129 8.22 -7.67 -11.04
CA LEU A 129 7.80 -7.23 -12.37
C LEU A 129 8.85 -6.30 -13.00
N ALA A 130 9.48 -5.44 -12.20
CA ALA A 130 10.53 -4.55 -12.70
C ALA A 130 11.74 -5.35 -13.19
N ASP A 131 12.16 -6.40 -12.47
CA ASP A 131 13.23 -7.32 -12.91
C ASP A 131 12.84 -8.08 -14.19
N VAL A 132 11.58 -8.54 -14.30
CA VAL A 132 11.06 -9.17 -15.52
C VAL A 132 11.16 -8.22 -16.71
N PHE A 133 10.69 -6.97 -16.57
CA PHE A 133 10.75 -5.97 -17.64
C PHE A 133 12.16 -5.45 -17.92
N ASN A 134 13.08 -5.54 -16.96
CA ASN A 134 14.48 -5.23 -17.15
C ASN A 134 15.23 -6.34 -17.90
N GLY A 135 14.64 -7.54 -18.04
CA GLY A 135 15.27 -8.69 -18.67
C GLY A 135 16.11 -9.53 -17.71
N TYR A 136 16.06 -9.30 -16.39
CA TYR A 136 16.91 -9.98 -15.40
C TYR A 136 16.85 -11.51 -15.47
N TYR A 137 15.67 -12.07 -15.77
CA TYR A 137 15.47 -13.52 -15.84
C TYR A 137 15.80 -14.13 -17.22
N PHE A 138 16.08 -13.31 -18.22
CA PHE A 138 16.24 -13.73 -19.61
C PHE A 138 17.62 -13.34 -20.18
N ASP A 139 18.22 -12.27 -19.65
CA ASP A 139 19.46 -11.65 -20.11
C ASP A 139 20.46 -11.51 -18.93
N GLU A 140 21.77 -11.44 -19.21
CA GLU A 140 22.81 -11.20 -18.20
C GLU A 140 22.87 -9.72 -17.76
N VAL A 141 21.75 -9.20 -17.24
CA VAL A 141 21.63 -7.84 -16.72
C VAL A 141 21.58 -7.84 -15.19
N PRO A 142 22.14 -6.83 -14.50
CA PRO A 142 22.02 -6.73 -13.05
C PRO A 142 20.57 -6.48 -12.60
N ARG A 143 20.21 -6.97 -11.41
CA ARG A 143 18.91 -6.74 -10.77
C ARG A 143 18.68 -5.25 -10.55
N LEU A 144 17.45 -4.81 -10.80
CA LEU A 144 17.05 -3.43 -10.57
C LEU A 144 16.72 -3.24 -9.08
N SER A 145 17.41 -2.31 -8.42
CA SER A 145 17.24 -2.07 -6.98
C SER A 145 16.86 -0.62 -6.71
N LEU A 146 15.76 -0.43 -5.96
CA LEU A 146 15.37 0.88 -5.42
C LEU A 146 16.31 1.38 -4.30
N LEU A 147 17.21 0.49 -3.86
CA LEU A 147 18.26 0.75 -2.88
C LEU A 147 19.63 0.83 -3.55
N ALA A 148 19.73 0.83 -4.89
CA ALA A 148 21.03 0.96 -5.57
C ALA A 148 21.62 2.33 -5.24
N THR A 149 22.65 2.32 -4.42
CA THR A 149 23.07 3.51 -3.69
C THR A 149 24.59 3.50 -3.64
N ASP A 150 25.20 4.47 -4.31
CA ASP A 150 26.61 4.79 -4.14
C ASP A 150 26.85 5.09 -2.64
N PRO A 151 27.74 4.35 -1.95
CA PRO A 151 27.99 4.52 -0.52
C PRO A 151 28.66 5.86 -0.20
N THR A 152 29.15 6.59 -1.21
CA THR A 152 29.79 7.90 -1.02
C THR A 152 28.79 9.06 -0.94
N VAL A 153 27.51 8.80 -1.21
CA VAL A 153 26.45 9.80 -1.23
C VAL A 153 25.83 9.95 0.17
N GLU A 154 26.06 11.08 0.83
CA GLU A 154 25.37 11.43 2.09
C GLU A 154 23.88 11.67 1.83
N ARG A 155 23.03 10.90 2.52
CA ARG A 155 21.56 10.98 2.39
C ARG A 155 20.93 11.74 3.56
N PRO A 156 19.75 12.35 3.35
CA PRO A 156 18.97 12.89 4.45
C PRO A 156 18.70 11.82 5.52
N TRP A 157 18.59 12.23 6.78
CA TRP A 157 18.38 11.33 7.91
C TRP A 157 17.11 10.46 7.82
N TRP A 158 16.15 10.87 6.99
CA TRP A 158 14.89 10.14 6.74
C TRP A 158 14.96 9.22 5.50
N GLY A 159 16.04 9.27 4.71
CA GLY A 159 16.18 8.50 3.47
C GLY A 159 16.71 7.09 3.70
N TRP A 160 16.01 6.07 3.18
CA TRP A 160 16.46 4.67 3.14
C TRP A 160 16.98 4.26 1.74
N GLY A 161 16.61 5.03 0.72
CA GLY A 161 16.97 4.84 -0.69
C GLY A 161 16.07 5.74 -1.55
N GLY A 162 15.82 5.32 -2.79
CA GLY A 162 14.84 5.95 -3.66
C GLY A 162 15.19 7.37 -4.14
N LEU A 163 14.37 7.85 -5.08
CA LEU A 163 14.64 9.03 -5.90
C LEU A 163 14.84 10.33 -5.10
N MET A 164 14.06 10.55 -4.04
CA MET A 164 14.15 11.78 -3.23
C MET A 164 15.45 11.84 -2.44
N SER A 165 15.97 10.70 -1.99
CA SER A 165 17.26 10.69 -1.29
C SER A 165 18.41 11.06 -2.23
N GLU A 166 18.36 10.58 -3.48
CA GLU A 166 19.37 10.86 -4.52
C GLU A 166 19.28 12.28 -5.10
N VAL A 167 18.07 12.83 -5.23
CA VAL A 167 17.89 14.22 -5.66
C VAL A 167 18.37 15.18 -4.56
N ALA A 168 18.02 14.90 -3.30
CA ALA A 168 18.45 15.70 -2.16
C ALA A 168 19.97 15.74 -1.99
N SER A 169 20.69 14.71 -2.45
CA SER A 169 22.15 14.65 -2.42
C SER A 169 22.86 15.42 -3.54
N GLY A 170 22.14 16.20 -4.36
CA GLY A 170 22.76 17.29 -5.13
C GLY A 170 22.64 17.25 -6.65
N SER A 171 21.66 16.55 -7.24
CA SER A 171 21.47 16.65 -8.70
C SER A 171 20.86 18.00 -9.10
N GLN A 172 21.62 18.80 -9.85
CA GLN A 172 21.15 20.04 -10.49
C GLN A 172 20.77 19.82 -11.96
N ASP A 173 19.88 18.86 -12.23
CA ASP A 173 19.42 18.63 -13.61
C ASP A 173 18.25 19.57 -13.92
N ARG A 174 18.48 20.54 -14.80
CA ARG A 174 17.46 21.52 -15.20
C ARG A 174 16.63 20.96 -16.36
N VAL A 175 15.45 20.43 -16.05
CA VAL A 175 14.50 19.86 -17.02
C VAL A 175 13.54 20.95 -17.49
N THR A 176 13.59 21.32 -18.78
CA THR A 176 12.70 22.35 -19.36
C THR A 176 11.88 21.86 -20.55
N THR A 177 12.24 20.72 -21.17
CA THR A 177 11.49 20.10 -22.28
C THR A 177 11.00 18.69 -21.92
N PHE A 178 10.02 18.19 -22.68
CA PHE A 178 9.52 16.82 -22.49
C PHE A 178 10.59 15.76 -22.77
N ASP A 179 11.42 15.93 -23.80
CA ASP A 179 12.49 14.96 -24.11
C ASP A 179 13.56 14.91 -23.01
N GLN A 180 13.87 16.08 -22.43
CA GLN A 180 14.75 16.14 -21.25
C GLN A 180 14.10 15.46 -20.06
N TRP A 181 12.79 15.63 -19.86
CA TRP A 181 12.06 14.95 -18.79
C TRP A 181 12.02 13.44 -18.99
N ALA A 182 11.73 12.96 -20.20
CA ALA A 182 11.66 11.54 -20.50
C ALA A 182 13.03 10.87 -20.36
N SER A 183 14.09 11.55 -20.80
CA SER A 183 15.47 11.08 -20.61
C SER A 183 15.84 11.05 -19.13
N TRP A 184 15.53 12.12 -18.40
CA TRP A 184 15.73 12.19 -16.95
C TRP A 184 14.99 11.08 -16.22
N TRP A 185 13.71 10.87 -16.53
CA TRP A 185 12.89 9.81 -15.94
C TRP A 185 13.45 8.42 -16.24
N SER A 186 13.84 8.18 -17.50
CA SER A 186 14.44 6.92 -17.92
C SER A 186 15.76 6.63 -17.19
N ILE A 187 16.54 7.66 -16.86
CA ILE A 187 17.82 7.52 -16.15
C ILE A 187 17.61 7.32 -14.65
N ARG A 188 16.65 8.04 -14.04
CA ARG A 188 16.50 8.12 -12.59
C ARG A 188 15.52 7.12 -12.00
N VAL A 189 14.47 6.78 -12.74
CA VAL A 189 13.43 5.82 -12.33
C VAL A 189 13.48 4.56 -13.18
N GLY A 190 13.63 4.72 -14.49
CA GLY A 190 13.65 3.61 -15.43
C GLY A 190 12.25 3.14 -15.85
N TRP A 191 12.13 2.81 -17.13
CA TRP A 191 10.88 2.28 -17.69
C TRP A 191 10.43 0.95 -17.08
N PRO A 192 11.32 -0.02 -16.74
CA PRO A 192 10.91 -1.26 -16.09
C PRO A 192 10.18 -1.04 -14.75
N ILE A 193 10.73 -0.20 -13.86
CA ILE A 193 10.05 0.19 -12.60
C ILE A 193 8.73 0.89 -12.87
N THR A 194 8.68 1.77 -13.88
CA THR A 194 7.47 2.54 -14.20
C THR A 194 6.32 1.63 -14.63
N ILE A 195 6.60 0.68 -15.52
CA ILE A 195 5.60 -0.29 -16.00
C ILE A 195 5.18 -1.19 -14.83
N ALA A 196 6.13 -1.69 -14.06
CA ALA A 196 5.85 -2.52 -12.90
C ALA A 196 5.01 -1.82 -11.84
N TRP A 197 5.28 -0.53 -11.58
CA TRP A 197 4.51 0.33 -10.68
C TRP A 197 3.05 0.47 -11.13
N ILE A 198 2.83 0.74 -12.42
CA ILE A 198 1.47 0.86 -12.97
C ILE A 198 0.76 -0.50 -12.90
N MET A 199 1.43 -1.58 -13.32
CA MET A 199 0.83 -2.91 -13.35
C MET A 199 0.50 -3.46 -11.96
N SER A 200 1.41 -3.33 -10.99
CA SER A 200 1.15 -3.77 -9.61
C SER A 200 -0.02 -2.99 -9.00
N SER A 201 -0.14 -1.71 -9.31
CA SER A 201 -1.24 -0.86 -8.83
C SER A 201 -2.59 -1.23 -9.45
N VAL A 202 -2.61 -1.56 -10.74
CA VAL A 202 -3.82 -2.06 -11.41
C VAL A 202 -4.24 -3.40 -10.82
N LEU A 203 -3.30 -4.34 -10.62
CA LEU A 203 -3.57 -5.62 -9.99
C LEU A 203 -4.09 -5.45 -8.55
N PHE A 204 -3.51 -4.52 -7.80
CA PHE A 204 -3.99 -4.16 -6.47
C PHE A 204 -5.45 -3.69 -6.51
N GLY A 205 -5.83 -2.85 -7.47
CA GLY A 205 -7.22 -2.46 -7.65
C GLY A 205 -8.16 -3.64 -7.91
N PHE A 206 -7.73 -4.61 -8.74
CA PHE A 206 -8.54 -5.77 -9.10
C PHE A 206 -8.76 -6.78 -7.95
N VAL A 207 -7.85 -6.85 -6.98
CA VAL A 207 -8.05 -7.69 -5.78
C VAL A 207 -8.99 -7.04 -4.76
N HIS A 208 -9.49 -5.83 -5.03
CA HIS A 208 -10.49 -5.12 -4.25
C HIS A 208 -11.84 -4.98 -5.01
N PRO A 209 -12.51 -6.07 -5.43
CA PRO A 209 -13.62 -6.02 -6.38
C PRO A 209 -14.97 -5.72 -5.72
N ILE A 210 -15.09 -4.58 -5.04
CA ILE A 210 -16.38 -4.18 -4.44
C ILE A 210 -17.28 -3.50 -5.50
N THR A 211 -16.78 -2.44 -6.12
CA THR A 211 -17.42 -1.77 -7.26
C THR A 211 -16.37 -1.38 -8.29
N LYS A 212 -16.79 -1.09 -9.53
CA LYS A 212 -15.87 -0.59 -10.57
C LYS A 212 -15.16 0.69 -10.15
N LEU A 213 -15.86 1.57 -9.42
CA LEU A 213 -15.26 2.80 -8.92
C LEU A 213 -14.28 2.49 -7.78
N TYR A 214 -14.63 1.56 -6.89
CA TYR A 214 -13.74 1.16 -5.81
C TYR A 214 -12.44 0.55 -6.35
N ILE A 215 -12.52 -0.35 -7.34
CA ILE A 215 -11.34 -0.88 -8.07
C ILE A 215 -10.45 0.24 -8.62
N LEU A 216 -11.06 1.28 -9.21
CA LEU A 216 -10.31 2.42 -9.72
C LEU A 216 -9.65 3.21 -8.59
N ILE A 217 -10.38 3.50 -7.51
CA ILE A 217 -9.86 4.25 -6.36
C ILE A 217 -8.73 3.49 -5.68
N THR A 218 -8.89 2.21 -5.39
CA THR A 218 -7.85 1.38 -4.79
C THR A 218 -6.65 1.22 -5.72
N GLY A 219 -6.87 1.14 -7.05
CA GLY A 219 -5.79 1.22 -8.03
C GLY A 219 -5.00 2.54 -7.99
N LEU A 220 -5.69 3.68 -7.84
CA LEU A 220 -5.06 4.99 -7.66
C LEU A 220 -4.31 5.09 -6.32
N MET A 221 -4.85 4.53 -5.24
CA MET A 221 -4.14 4.39 -3.96
C MET A 221 -2.90 3.52 -4.13
N GLY A 222 -2.99 2.46 -4.92
CA GLY A 222 -1.84 1.62 -5.23
C GLY A 222 -0.74 2.37 -5.98
N LEU A 223 -1.13 3.24 -6.94
CA LEU A 223 -0.18 4.14 -7.59
C LEU A 223 0.47 5.08 -6.57
N TYR A 224 -0.32 5.62 -5.64
CA TYR A 224 0.20 6.46 -4.58
C TYR A 224 1.22 5.73 -3.68
N PHE A 225 0.91 4.53 -3.20
CA PHE A 225 1.83 3.72 -2.38
C PHE A 225 3.11 3.34 -3.12
N GLY A 226 3.00 2.97 -4.40
CA GLY A 226 4.16 2.71 -5.24
C GLY A 226 5.03 3.96 -5.45
N ALA A 227 4.43 5.14 -5.61
CA ALA A 227 5.17 6.40 -5.68
C ALA A 227 5.92 6.69 -4.38
N LEU A 228 5.28 6.49 -3.22
CA LEU A 228 5.95 6.65 -1.92
C LEU A 228 7.19 5.75 -1.84
N LEU A 229 7.08 4.49 -2.27
CA LEU A 229 8.21 3.56 -2.28
C LEU A 229 9.32 4.01 -3.25
N ILE A 230 8.99 4.37 -4.49
CA ILE A 230 9.99 4.84 -5.49
C ILE A 230 10.72 6.08 -4.98
N LEU A 231 9.99 7.01 -4.39
CA LEU A 231 10.55 8.27 -3.90
C LEU A 231 11.48 8.05 -2.71
N THR A 232 11.19 7.09 -1.83
CA THR A 232 11.83 7.02 -0.51
C THR A 232 12.71 5.80 -0.30
N GLY A 233 12.56 4.78 -1.14
CA GLY A 233 13.14 3.45 -0.97
C GLY A 233 12.67 2.73 0.29
N ASN A 234 11.76 3.31 1.08
CA ASN A 234 11.41 2.89 2.42
C ASN A 234 10.01 2.31 2.45
N LEU A 235 9.90 0.98 2.52
CA LEU A 235 8.62 0.27 2.53
C LEU A 235 7.79 0.54 3.79
N LEU A 236 8.40 1.03 4.87
CA LEU A 236 7.65 1.40 6.08
C LEU A 236 6.68 2.56 5.84
N ILE A 237 7.00 3.47 4.92
CA ILE A 237 6.16 4.63 4.61
C ILE A 237 4.80 4.22 4.05
N PRO A 238 4.72 3.44 2.95
CA PRO A 238 3.44 2.96 2.45
C PRO A 238 2.74 2.01 3.44
N ILE A 239 3.46 1.14 4.17
CA ILE A 239 2.86 0.29 5.22
C ILE A 239 2.09 1.12 6.24
N ILE A 240 2.73 2.16 6.79
CA ILE A 240 2.11 3.02 7.80
C ILE A 240 0.98 3.85 7.19
N ALA A 241 1.17 4.40 5.99
CA ALA A 241 0.14 5.19 5.31
C ALA A 241 -1.14 4.37 5.04
N HIS A 242 -0.96 3.13 4.58
CA HIS A 242 -2.04 2.18 4.33
C HIS A 242 -2.73 1.78 5.64
N SER A 243 -1.97 1.30 6.62
CA SER A 243 -2.50 0.84 7.91
C SER A 243 -3.30 1.94 8.62
N LEU A 244 -2.81 3.18 8.61
CA LEU A 244 -3.48 4.29 9.27
C LEU A 244 -4.71 4.76 8.48
N TYR A 245 -4.64 4.76 7.14
CA TYR A 245 -5.79 5.10 6.31
C TYR A 245 -6.96 4.16 6.63
N ASP A 246 -6.72 2.85 6.61
CA ASP A 246 -7.74 1.85 6.90
C ASP A 246 -8.29 1.97 8.33
N ALA A 247 -7.39 2.13 9.31
CA ALA A 247 -7.80 2.25 10.72
C ALA A 247 -8.72 3.47 10.92
N VAL A 248 -8.38 4.62 10.31
CA VAL A 248 -9.20 5.84 10.40
C VAL A 248 -10.53 5.65 9.70
N GLN A 249 -10.55 5.01 8.52
CA GLN A 249 -11.78 4.78 7.77
C GLN A 249 -12.73 3.83 8.51
N LEU A 250 -12.22 2.71 9.01
CA LEU A 250 -13.01 1.73 9.77
C LEU A 250 -13.51 2.31 11.09
N TRP A 251 -12.65 3.02 11.84
CA TRP A 251 -13.08 3.65 13.09
C TRP A 251 -14.13 4.73 12.84
N SER A 252 -13.94 5.57 11.82
CA SER A 252 -14.90 6.63 11.49
C SER A 252 -16.26 6.04 11.11
N ALA A 253 -16.27 5.00 10.27
CA ALA A 253 -17.49 4.25 9.93
C ALA A 253 -18.16 3.63 11.17
N ALA A 254 -17.38 2.99 12.05
CA ALA A 254 -17.92 2.35 13.25
C ALA A 254 -18.48 3.37 14.26
N ALA A 255 -17.91 4.57 14.29
CA ALA A 255 -18.40 5.67 15.11
C ALA A 255 -19.69 6.29 14.56
N GLU A 256 -19.86 6.34 13.24
CA GLU A 256 -21.09 6.80 12.57
C GLU A 256 -22.25 5.82 12.75
N ASP A 257 -21.99 4.52 12.61
CA ASP A 257 -22.99 3.46 12.82
C ASP A 257 -23.54 3.47 14.25
N ARG A 258 -22.66 3.50 15.26
CA ARG A 258 -23.07 3.61 16.68
C ARG A 258 -23.94 4.84 16.96
N LYS A 259 -23.63 5.98 16.35
CA LYS A 259 -24.45 7.20 16.50
C LYS A 259 -25.84 7.04 15.89
N THR A 260 -25.91 6.41 14.72
CA THR A 260 -27.19 6.20 14.01
C THR A 260 -28.10 5.26 14.79
N GLN A 261 -27.55 4.21 15.39
CA GLN A 261 -28.30 3.29 16.27
C GLN A 261 -28.88 4.00 17.50
N ILE A 262 -28.09 4.85 18.18
CA ILE A 262 -28.54 5.60 19.37
C ILE A 262 -29.66 6.61 19.03
N VAL A 263 -29.62 7.24 17.85
CA VAL A 263 -30.60 8.25 17.43
C VAL A 263 -31.88 7.62 16.85
N GLY A 264 -31.78 6.38 16.35
CA GLY A 264 -32.91 5.61 15.82
C GLY A 264 -33.76 4.90 16.88
N GLU A 265 -33.26 4.77 18.12
CA GLU A 265 -33.97 4.30 19.32
C GLU A 265 -34.71 5.44 20.05
#